data_AF-A0A974CBR6-F1
#
_entry.id   AF-A0A974CBR6-F1
#
_cell.length_a   1.000
_cell.length_b   1.000
_cell.length_c   1.000
_cell.angle_alpha   90.00
_cell.angle_beta   90.00
_cell.angle_gamma   90.00
#
_symmetry.space_group_name_H-M   'P 1'
#
loop_
_entity.id
_entity.type
_entity.pdbx_description
1 polymer ?
#
loop_
_entity_poly.entity_id
_entity_poly.type
_entity_poly.pdbx_seq_one_letter_code
_entity_poly.pdbx_strand_id
1 'polypeptide(L)'
;MDTINQLTEYIKNFSLSDCPTGNQGYDRVLLQLFGLLGHGKSSFINTCKYVLEDGEYQNYANSKKSEGGDTVARVTFPLTETLTLVDNHGCSTMSDYETSGSEIQEIKQLLETARDLTEIFPIVVLTHKTGGNMREIKETFEDTGVERDFSLDNFTPEDHIKTRKRHEDVLTFFCDVIKDIKFRLERVVDPVQNREKRKKKVINFIYQSGLQKEKEELKCRK
;
A
#
# COMPACT_ATOMS: atom_id res chain seq x y z
N MET A 1 17.57 -25.51 7.93
CA MET A 1 17.43 -24.06 8.16
C MET A 1 15.95 -23.73 8.11
N ASP A 2 15.46 -22.91 9.04
CA ASP A 2 14.06 -22.52 9.12
C ASP A 2 13.69 -21.61 7.93
N THR A 3 12.65 -21.96 7.18
CA THR A 3 12.18 -21.22 6.00
C THR A 3 11.84 -19.77 6.36
N ILE A 4 11.28 -19.52 7.54
CA ILE A 4 10.96 -18.15 8.01
C ILE A 4 12.23 -17.30 8.13
N ASN A 5 13.29 -17.84 8.73
CA ASN A 5 14.55 -17.09 8.90
C ASN A 5 15.18 -16.78 7.55
N GLN A 6 15.18 -17.73 6.62
CA GLN A 6 15.70 -17.51 5.27
C GLN A 6 14.95 -16.40 4.52
N LEU A 7 13.60 -16.40 4.59
CA LEU A 7 12.79 -15.36 3.96
C LEU A 7 13.00 -13.99 4.64
N THR A 8 13.10 -13.97 5.97
CA THR A 8 13.34 -12.74 6.73
C THR A 8 14.70 -12.14 6.39
N GLU A 9 15.76 -12.95 6.36
CA GLU A 9 17.10 -12.51 5.94
C GLU A 9 17.10 -12.03 4.49
N TYR A 10 16.43 -12.74 3.58
CA TYR A 10 16.29 -12.33 2.19
C TYR A 10 15.66 -10.93 2.07
N ILE A 11 14.60 -10.65 2.83
CA ILE A 11 13.93 -9.35 2.81
C ILE A 11 14.78 -8.27 3.47
N LYS A 12 15.38 -8.55 4.63
CA LYS A 12 16.25 -7.61 5.36
C LYS A 12 17.45 -7.17 4.53
N ASN A 13 18.06 -8.10 3.81
CA ASN A 13 19.27 -7.88 3.02
C ASN A 13 18.98 -7.45 1.58
N PHE A 14 17.72 -7.31 1.17
CA PHE A 14 17.39 -6.88 -0.19
C PHE A 14 17.94 -5.48 -0.47
N SER A 15 18.79 -5.37 -1.49
CA SER A 15 19.28 -4.11 -2.03
C SER A 15 18.84 -3.90 -3.48
N LEU A 16 18.60 -2.63 -3.84
CA LEU A 16 18.37 -2.24 -5.23
C LEU A 16 19.60 -2.47 -6.11
N SER A 17 20.80 -2.50 -5.52
CA SER A 17 22.02 -2.85 -6.26
C SER A 17 22.05 -4.30 -6.72
N ASP A 18 21.25 -5.18 -6.11
CA ASP A 18 21.13 -6.60 -6.49
C ASP A 18 20.13 -6.82 -7.64
N CYS A 19 19.50 -5.75 -8.14
CA CYS A 19 18.62 -5.82 -9.30
C CYS A 19 19.45 -6.01 -10.59
N PRO A 20 18.92 -6.67 -11.64
CA PRO A 20 19.70 -7.03 -12.83
C PRO A 20 20.37 -5.88 -13.57
N THR A 21 19.83 -4.67 -13.44
CA THR A 21 20.33 -3.43 -14.05
C THR A 21 20.89 -2.46 -13.00
N GLY A 22 21.19 -2.96 -11.79
CA GLY A 22 21.59 -2.17 -10.63
C GLY A 22 20.47 -1.30 -10.08
N ASN A 23 20.85 -0.34 -9.23
CA ASN A 23 19.89 0.51 -8.50
C ASN A 23 19.31 1.65 -9.35
N GLN A 24 19.85 1.91 -10.54
CA GLN A 24 19.42 2.96 -11.48
C GLN A 24 19.30 4.37 -10.86
N GLY A 25 20.11 4.67 -9.84
CA GLY A 25 20.05 5.94 -9.11
C GLY A 25 18.88 6.04 -8.12
N TYR A 26 18.18 4.95 -7.86
CA TYR A 26 17.26 4.82 -6.73
C TYR A 26 17.99 4.22 -5.54
N ASP A 27 17.84 4.84 -4.37
CA ASP A 27 18.47 4.34 -3.14
C ASP A 27 17.46 3.66 -2.21
N ARG A 28 16.16 3.85 -2.44
CA ARG A 28 15.08 3.37 -1.57
C ARG A 28 13.81 3.06 -2.35
N VAL A 29 12.99 2.18 -1.78
CA VAL A 29 11.63 1.88 -2.22
C VAL A 29 10.65 2.38 -1.18
N LEU A 30 9.70 3.20 -1.63
CA LEU A 30 8.60 3.70 -0.82
C LEU A 30 7.33 2.92 -1.15
N LEU A 31 6.88 2.12 -0.20
CA LEU A 31 5.62 1.39 -0.26
C LEU A 31 4.52 2.29 0.30
N GLN A 32 3.80 2.95 -0.59
CA GLN A 32 2.77 3.91 -0.24
C GLN A 32 1.46 3.20 0.13
N LEU A 33 1.00 3.42 1.35
CA LEU A 33 -0.26 2.88 1.84
C LEU A 33 -1.38 3.88 1.57
N PHE A 34 -2.47 3.36 1.03
CA PHE A 34 -3.71 4.07 0.84
C PHE A 34 -4.86 3.20 1.33
N GLY A 35 -5.90 3.82 1.87
CA GLY A 35 -7.08 3.14 2.37
C GLY A 35 -7.93 4.06 3.21
N LEU A 36 -9.21 3.73 3.34
CA LEU A 36 -10.16 4.49 4.14
C LEU A 36 -9.83 4.40 5.64
N LEU A 37 -10.43 5.31 6.43
CA LEU A 37 -10.31 5.27 7.87
C LEU A 37 -10.91 3.96 8.41
N GLY A 38 -10.26 3.33 9.38
CA GLY A 38 -10.73 2.06 9.96
C GLY A 38 -10.34 0.79 9.19
N HIS A 39 -9.83 0.88 7.95
CA HIS A 39 -9.44 -0.29 7.13
C HIS A 39 -8.07 -0.89 7.52
N GLY A 40 -7.72 -0.87 8.81
CA GLY A 40 -6.56 -1.62 9.30
C GLY A 40 -5.16 -1.13 8.89
N LYS A 41 -4.99 0.05 8.26
CA LYS A 41 -3.66 0.57 7.85
C LYS A 41 -2.62 0.56 8.98
N SER A 42 -2.94 1.14 10.14
CA SER A 42 -2.04 1.17 11.31
C SER A 42 -1.68 -0.25 11.78
N SER A 43 -2.66 -1.15 11.84
CA SER A 43 -2.41 -2.54 12.22
C SER A 43 -1.56 -3.30 11.18
N PHE A 44 -1.70 -2.99 9.90
CA PHE A 44 -0.86 -3.53 8.84
C PHE A 44 0.60 -3.05 8.98
N ILE A 45 0.82 -1.77 9.26
CA ILE A 45 2.17 -1.23 9.54
C ILE A 45 2.83 -1.97 10.70
N ASN A 46 2.11 -2.12 11.83
CA ASN A 46 2.62 -2.84 12.99
C ASN A 46 2.91 -4.31 12.66
N THR A 47 2.07 -4.93 11.83
CA THR A 47 2.25 -6.31 11.36
C THR A 47 3.54 -6.47 10.58
N CYS A 48 3.76 -5.61 9.60
CA CYS A 48 4.98 -5.61 8.79
C CYS A 48 6.24 -5.40 9.65
N LYS A 49 6.20 -4.42 10.57
CA LYS A 49 7.32 -4.17 11.47
C LYS A 49 7.59 -5.36 12.39
N TYR A 50 6.57 -5.90 13.03
CA TYR A 50 6.71 -7.01 13.97
C TYR A 50 7.19 -8.32 13.35
N VAL A 51 6.87 -8.55 12.06
CA VAL A 51 7.38 -9.69 11.28
C VAL A 51 8.86 -9.52 10.94
N LEU A 52 9.28 -8.30 10.59
CA LEU A 52 10.65 -8.05 10.17
C LEU A 52 11.59 -7.72 11.34
N GLU A 53 11.08 -7.37 12.52
CA GLU A 53 11.89 -7.06 13.69
C GLU A 53 12.08 -8.26 14.60
N ASP A 54 13.30 -8.36 15.14
CA ASP A 54 13.64 -9.35 16.15
C ASP A 54 13.21 -8.77 17.51
N GLY A 55 12.04 -9.19 18.01
CA GLY A 55 11.54 -8.70 19.30
C GLY A 55 10.07 -8.96 19.58
N GLU A 56 9.63 -8.38 20.69
CA GLU A 56 8.23 -8.35 21.14
C GLU A 56 7.39 -7.38 20.29
N TYR A 57 6.07 -7.56 20.34
CA TYR A 57 5.15 -6.71 19.58
C TYR A 57 5.21 -5.26 20.09
N GLN A 58 5.29 -4.32 19.16
CA GLN A 58 5.20 -2.90 19.45
C GLN A 58 4.14 -2.25 18.56
N ASN A 59 3.42 -1.29 19.15
CA ASN A 59 2.36 -0.52 18.49
C ASN A 59 2.95 0.77 17.90
N TYR A 60 3.66 0.66 16.78
CA TYR A 60 4.36 1.78 16.14
C TYR A 60 3.41 2.82 15.53
N ALA A 61 2.42 2.35 14.79
CA ALA A 61 1.33 3.15 14.30
C ALA A 61 0.15 2.93 15.24
N ASN A 62 -0.28 3.98 15.95
CA ASN A 62 -1.37 3.93 16.94
C ASN A 62 -2.60 3.21 16.35
N SER A 63 -2.75 1.93 16.70
CA SER A 63 -3.83 1.06 16.24
C SER A 63 -5.03 1.00 17.20
N LYS A 64 -4.93 1.63 18.38
CA LYS A 64 -6.03 1.73 19.34
C LYS A 64 -7.09 2.70 18.82
N LYS A 65 -8.36 2.27 18.87
CA LYS A 65 -9.59 3.01 18.54
C LYS A 65 -9.42 4.53 18.65
N SER A 66 -9.06 5.17 17.55
CA SER A 66 -9.16 6.60 17.42
C SER A 66 -10.54 6.89 16.84
N GLU A 67 -11.49 7.29 17.70
CA GLU A 67 -12.71 8.03 17.31
C GLU A 67 -12.34 9.45 16.78
N GLY A 68 -11.21 9.59 16.11
CA GLY A 68 -10.67 10.85 15.61
C GLY A 68 -9.50 10.56 14.69
N GLY A 69 -9.70 10.78 13.39
CA GLY A 69 -8.63 10.71 12.41
C GLY A 69 -7.61 11.82 12.66
N ASP A 70 -6.61 11.54 13.49
CA ASP A 70 -5.62 12.54 13.95
C ASP A 70 -4.28 12.47 13.16
N THR A 71 -4.26 11.84 12.00
CA THR A 71 -3.05 11.76 11.17
C THR A 71 -2.89 13.02 10.32
N VAL A 72 -2.43 14.11 10.93
CA VAL A 72 -2.23 15.43 10.27
C VAL A 72 -1.09 15.44 9.25
N ALA A 73 -0.20 14.43 9.23
CA ALA A 73 1.00 14.39 8.37
C ALA A 73 1.32 13.00 7.81
N ARG A 74 1.99 12.95 6.65
CA ARG A 74 2.59 11.71 6.09
C ARG A 74 3.63 11.17 7.08
N VAL A 75 3.48 9.91 7.49
CA VAL A 75 4.43 9.24 8.40
C VAL A 75 5.15 8.12 7.66
N THR A 76 6.45 7.97 7.89
CA THR A 76 7.27 6.92 7.29
C THR A 76 7.69 5.91 8.34
N PHE A 77 7.66 4.64 7.97
CA PHE A 77 8.03 3.52 8.82
C PHE A 77 9.08 2.67 8.09
N PRO A 78 10.38 2.88 8.36
CA PRO A 78 11.44 2.05 7.81
C PRO A 78 11.22 0.58 8.21
N LEU A 79 11.30 -0.31 7.23
CA LEU A 79 11.23 -1.76 7.42
C LEU A 79 12.62 -2.38 7.30
N THR A 80 13.38 -1.95 6.30
CA THR A 80 14.78 -2.32 6.05
C THR A 80 15.54 -1.08 5.59
N GLU A 81 16.83 -1.20 5.28
CA GLU A 81 17.60 -0.09 4.69
C GLU A 81 17.01 0.37 3.34
N THR A 82 16.42 -0.56 2.59
CA THR A 82 15.87 -0.33 1.24
C THR A 82 14.37 -0.06 1.26
N LEU A 83 13.58 -0.77 2.10
CA LEU A 83 12.12 -0.74 2.09
C LEU A 83 11.57 0.17 3.19
N THR A 84 10.68 1.09 2.83
CA THR A 84 9.99 1.98 3.78
C THR A 84 8.49 1.98 3.49
N LEU A 85 7.66 1.71 4.50
CA LEU A 85 6.23 1.98 4.41
C LEU A 85 5.99 3.47 4.57
N VAL A 86 5.07 4.01 3.78
CA VAL A 86 4.65 5.41 3.86
C VAL A 86 3.16 5.42 4.09
N ASP A 87 2.74 5.78 5.30
CA ASP A 87 1.34 6.05 5.59
C ASP A 87 0.99 7.41 5.00
N ASN A 88 0.31 7.38 3.85
CA ASN A 88 -0.31 8.57 3.33
C ASN A 88 -1.65 8.75 4.05
N HIS A 89 -1.93 9.98 4.44
CA HIS A 89 -3.21 10.40 5.01
C HIS A 89 -4.38 9.65 4.33
N GLY A 90 -5.15 8.86 5.08
CA GLY A 90 -6.37 8.24 4.55
C GLY A 90 -7.37 9.35 4.18
N CYS A 91 -7.94 9.35 2.97
CA CYS A 91 -8.86 10.39 2.49
C CYS A 91 -9.79 10.93 3.63
N SER A 92 -9.61 12.18 4.08
CA SER A 92 -10.29 12.76 5.26
C SER A 92 -11.77 13.09 5.04
N THR A 93 -12.27 12.96 3.82
CA THR A 93 -13.61 13.45 3.47
C THR A 93 -14.49 12.33 2.98
N MET A 94 -14.84 11.38 3.83
CA MET A 94 -15.97 10.46 3.61
C MET A 94 -16.66 10.25 4.96
N SER A 95 -17.43 11.26 5.36
CA SER A 95 -18.33 11.19 6.50
C SER A 95 -19.39 10.13 6.25
N ASP A 96 -19.57 9.24 7.22
CA ASP A 96 -20.75 8.42 7.49
C ASP A 96 -21.50 7.90 6.25
N TYR A 97 -20.92 6.88 5.58
CA TYR A 97 -21.71 6.01 4.72
C TYR A 97 -21.57 4.57 5.17
N GLU A 98 -22.73 3.97 5.45
CA GLU A 98 -22.90 2.53 5.51
C GLU A 98 -22.32 1.91 4.24
N THR A 99 -21.73 0.73 4.40
CA THR A 99 -21.07 -0.12 3.41
C THR A 99 -21.94 -0.30 2.16
N SER A 100 -21.88 0.67 1.26
CA SER A 100 -22.71 0.81 0.06
C SER A 100 -21.75 1.12 -1.09
N GLY A 101 -22.10 0.77 -2.33
CA GLY A 101 -21.19 0.76 -3.49
C GLY A 101 -20.36 2.03 -3.79
N SER A 102 -20.51 3.12 -3.02
CA SER A 102 -19.62 4.29 -3.03
C SER A 102 -18.17 3.93 -2.70
N GLU A 103 -17.91 3.13 -1.66
CA GLU A 103 -16.53 2.85 -1.21
C GLU A 103 -15.72 2.08 -2.27
N ILE A 104 -16.35 1.08 -2.89
CA ILE A 104 -15.73 0.29 -3.96
C ILE A 104 -15.42 1.18 -5.16
N GLN A 105 -16.31 2.12 -5.49
CA GLN A 105 -16.12 3.04 -6.60
C GLN A 105 -14.96 4.01 -6.35
N GLU A 106 -14.79 4.47 -5.11
CA GLU A 106 -13.68 5.34 -4.71
C GLU A 106 -12.35 4.59 -4.71
N ILE A 107 -12.32 3.35 -4.21
CA ILE A 107 -11.13 2.51 -4.27
C ILE A 107 -10.79 2.22 -5.74
N LYS A 108 -11.77 1.92 -6.58
CA LYS A 108 -11.55 1.75 -8.03
C LYS A 108 -10.92 3.00 -8.65
N GLN A 109 -11.47 4.18 -8.36
CA GLN A 109 -10.92 5.43 -8.87
C GLN A 109 -9.49 5.68 -8.38
N LEU A 110 -9.20 5.34 -7.12
CA LEU A 110 -7.85 5.41 -6.56
C LEU A 110 -6.89 4.45 -7.28
N LEU A 111 -7.30 3.21 -7.53
CA LEU A 111 -6.51 2.21 -8.23
C LEU A 111 -6.20 2.64 -9.67
N GLU A 112 -7.21 3.13 -10.41
CA GLU A 112 -7.07 3.66 -11.76
C GLU A 112 -6.13 4.87 -11.79
N THR A 113 -6.33 5.82 -10.87
CA THR A 113 -5.48 7.01 -10.76
C THR A 113 -4.03 6.64 -10.43
N ALA A 114 -3.81 5.72 -9.49
CA ALA A 114 -2.49 5.25 -9.14
C ALA A 114 -1.80 4.60 -10.35
N ARG A 115 -2.51 3.74 -11.10
CA ARG A 115 -1.99 3.11 -12.31
C ARG A 115 -1.65 4.12 -13.39
N ASP A 116 -2.51 5.08 -13.67
CA ASP A 116 -2.32 6.04 -14.76
C ASP A 116 -1.15 7.00 -14.49
N LEU A 117 -1.00 7.42 -13.23
CA LEU A 117 0.06 8.33 -12.79
C LEU A 117 1.41 7.64 -12.65
N THR A 118 1.44 6.43 -12.11
CA THR A 118 2.70 5.76 -11.74
C THR A 118 3.15 4.71 -12.75
N GLU A 119 2.23 4.22 -13.60
CA GLU A 119 2.40 3.02 -14.42
C GLU A 119 2.67 1.77 -13.54
N ILE A 120 2.30 1.84 -12.24
CA ILE A 120 2.38 0.76 -11.27
C ILE A 120 0.98 0.22 -11.01
N PHE A 121 0.83 -1.10 -11.14
CA PHE A 121 -0.39 -1.78 -10.72
C PHE A 121 -0.37 -1.86 -9.20
N PRO A 122 -1.33 -1.23 -8.51
CA PRO A 122 -1.36 -1.26 -7.05
C PRO A 122 -1.57 -2.68 -6.53
N ILE A 123 -1.00 -2.94 -5.36
CA ILE A 123 -1.23 -4.20 -4.62
C ILE A 123 -2.35 -3.92 -3.61
N VAL A 124 -3.37 -4.76 -3.60
CA VAL A 124 -4.45 -4.69 -2.61
C VAL A 124 -4.12 -5.61 -1.44
N VAL A 125 -4.26 -5.09 -0.21
CA VAL A 125 -4.13 -5.89 1.00
C VAL A 125 -5.47 -5.87 1.72
N LEU A 126 -6.10 -7.04 1.80
CA LEU A 126 -7.33 -7.27 2.54
C LEU A 126 -6.98 -7.60 3.99
N THR A 127 -7.10 -6.58 4.83
CA THR A 127 -6.98 -6.70 6.28
C THR A 127 -8.32 -7.13 6.86
N HIS A 128 -8.35 -8.02 7.85
CA HIS A 128 -9.56 -8.64 8.45
C HIS A 128 -10.17 -9.80 7.64
N LYS A 129 -9.34 -10.82 7.35
CA LYS A 129 -9.72 -12.05 6.64
C LYS A 129 -10.95 -12.78 7.21
N THR A 130 -11.28 -12.54 8.48
CA THR A 130 -12.38 -13.18 9.21
C THR A 130 -13.67 -12.34 9.25
N GLY A 131 -13.65 -11.10 8.74
CA GLY A 131 -14.71 -10.10 8.95
C GLY A 131 -15.80 -10.01 7.88
N GLY A 132 -15.96 -10.98 6.98
CA GLY A 132 -16.97 -10.91 5.92
C GLY A 132 -16.82 -11.97 4.83
N ASN A 133 -17.56 -11.82 3.73
CA ASN A 133 -17.45 -12.71 2.57
C ASN A 133 -16.22 -12.35 1.73
N MET A 134 -15.07 -12.90 2.12
CA MET A 134 -13.78 -12.69 1.43
C MET A 134 -13.83 -13.06 -0.06
N ARG A 135 -14.71 -13.97 -0.46
CA ARG A 135 -14.86 -14.37 -1.86
C ARG A 135 -15.47 -13.24 -2.68
N GLU A 136 -16.57 -12.66 -2.21
CA GLU A 136 -17.24 -11.53 -2.90
C GLU A 136 -16.32 -10.30 -2.96
N ILE A 137 -15.57 -10.02 -1.89
CA ILE A 137 -14.61 -8.91 -1.88
C ILE A 137 -13.48 -9.13 -2.89
N LYS A 138 -12.94 -10.35 -2.98
CA LYS A 138 -11.93 -10.70 -3.99
C LYS A 138 -12.48 -10.58 -5.41
N GLU A 139 -13.64 -11.16 -5.68
CA GLU A 139 -14.32 -11.07 -6.98
C GLU A 139 -14.54 -9.60 -7.38
N THR A 140 -14.96 -8.76 -6.43
CA THR A 140 -15.10 -7.31 -6.64
C THR A 140 -13.78 -6.66 -7.05
N PHE A 141 -12.67 -6.94 -6.36
CA PHE A 141 -11.38 -6.34 -6.70
C PHE A 141 -10.84 -6.84 -8.04
N GLU A 142 -11.02 -8.13 -8.35
CA GLU A 142 -10.68 -8.70 -9.65
C GLU A 142 -11.45 -7.99 -10.78
N ASP A 143 -12.74 -7.75 -10.61
CA ASP A 143 -13.59 -7.00 -11.56
C ASP A 143 -13.17 -5.53 -11.73
N THR A 144 -12.48 -4.95 -10.73
CA THR A 144 -11.89 -3.61 -10.82
C THR A 144 -10.50 -3.59 -11.48
N GLY A 145 -9.97 -4.74 -11.88
CA GLY A 145 -8.67 -4.86 -12.55
C GLY A 145 -7.48 -4.89 -11.58
N VAL A 146 -7.69 -5.31 -10.33
CA VAL A 146 -6.61 -5.60 -9.39
C VAL A 146 -5.92 -6.89 -9.83
N GLU A 147 -4.61 -6.80 -10.07
CA GLU A 147 -3.82 -7.97 -10.50
C GLU A 147 -3.23 -8.77 -9.33
N ARG A 148 -3.11 -8.13 -8.16
CA ARG A 148 -2.50 -8.73 -6.96
C ARG A 148 -3.24 -8.29 -5.72
N ASP A 149 -3.82 -9.27 -5.03
CA ASP A 149 -4.40 -9.10 -3.71
C ASP A 149 -3.78 -10.07 -2.70
N PHE A 150 -3.62 -9.61 -1.45
CA PHE A 150 -3.15 -10.43 -0.34
C PHE A 150 -4.15 -10.35 0.80
N SER A 151 -4.54 -11.48 1.36
CA SER A 151 -5.37 -11.52 2.57
C SER A 151 -4.49 -11.80 3.78
N LEU A 152 -4.31 -10.80 4.65
CA LEU A 152 -3.37 -10.87 5.76
C LEU A 152 -4.08 -10.67 7.11
N ASP A 153 -3.68 -11.47 8.09
CA ASP A 153 -4.16 -11.38 9.48
C ASP A 153 -3.25 -10.49 10.30
N ASN A 154 -3.63 -9.22 10.42
CA ASN A 154 -2.84 -8.21 11.12
C ASN A 154 -2.65 -8.55 12.60
N PHE A 155 -1.45 -8.31 13.11
CA PHE A 155 -1.14 -8.33 14.54
C PHE A 155 -1.63 -7.04 15.20
N THR A 156 -2.43 -7.18 16.26
CA THR A 156 -2.94 -6.06 17.07
C THR A 156 -2.41 -6.16 18.49
N PRO A 157 -2.52 -5.09 19.32
CA PRO A 157 -2.17 -5.18 20.73
C PRO A 157 -2.90 -6.33 21.45
N GLU A 158 -4.14 -6.62 21.05
CA GLU A 158 -4.98 -7.67 21.61
C GLU A 158 -4.69 -9.07 21.04
N ASP A 159 -4.26 -9.17 19.77
CA ASP A 159 -3.89 -10.43 19.12
C ASP A 159 -2.56 -10.28 18.35
N HIS A 160 -1.45 -10.52 19.06
CA HIS A 160 -0.09 -10.49 18.53
C HIS A 160 0.62 -11.86 18.61
N ILE A 161 -0.15 -12.95 18.70
CA ILE A 161 0.42 -14.30 18.78
C ILE A 161 1.05 -14.68 17.43
N LYS A 162 2.39 -14.77 17.41
CA LYS A 162 3.17 -15.21 16.25
C LYS A 162 2.90 -16.69 15.97
N THR A 163 2.02 -16.96 15.00
CA THR A 163 1.91 -18.30 14.41
C THR A 163 2.81 -18.38 13.18
N ARG A 164 3.34 -19.57 12.90
CA ARG A 164 4.18 -19.82 11.73
C ARG A 164 3.51 -19.35 10.44
N LYS A 165 2.22 -19.67 10.26
CA LYS A 165 1.46 -19.32 9.07
C LYS A 165 1.27 -17.81 8.90
N ARG A 166 0.89 -17.09 9.96
CA ARG A 166 0.74 -15.61 9.89
C ARG A 166 2.05 -14.93 9.51
N HIS A 167 3.17 -15.46 10.03
CA HIS A 167 4.50 -14.96 9.71
C HIS A 167 4.86 -15.24 8.25
N GLU A 168 4.70 -16.49 7.79
CA GLU A 168 4.96 -16.90 6.41
C GLU A 168 4.11 -16.12 5.38
N ASP A 169 2.84 -15.83 5.67
CA ASP A 169 1.96 -15.07 4.78
C ASP A 169 2.49 -13.64 4.54
N VAL A 170 2.95 -12.95 5.60
CA VAL A 170 3.50 -11.60 5.51
C VAL A 170 4.87 -11.59 4.82
N LEU A 171 5.73 -12.59 5.09
CA LEU A 171 7.01 -12.72 4.41
C LEU A 171 6.83 -13.01 2.91
N THR A 172 5.85 -13.85 2.56
CA THR A 172 5.50 -14.15 1.17
C THR A 172 5.04 -12.90 0.43
N PHE A 173 4.20 -12.06 1.06
CA PHE A 173 3.83 -10.75 0.54
C PHE A 173 5.06 -9.90 0.19
N PHE A 174 6.03 -9.78 1.10
CA PHE A 174 7.25 -8.99 0.82
C PHE A 174 8.11 -9.61 -0.29
N CYS A 175 8.21 -10.93 -0.36
CA CYS A 175 8.91 -11.60 -1.44
C CYS A 175 8.32 -11.26 -2.81
N ASP A 176 6.99 -11.22 -2.92
CA ASP A 176 6.31 -10.88 -4.17
C ASP A 176 6.41 -9.38 -4.51
N VAL A 177 6.41 -8.50 -3.50
CA VAL A 177 6.73 -7.08 -3.67
C VAL A 177 8.16 -6.92 -4.23
N ILE A 178 9.14 -7.62 -3.66
CA ILE A 178 10.54 -7.57 -4.12
C ILE A 178 10.67 -8.10 -5.56
N LYS A 179 9.96 -9.18 -5.91
CA LYS A 179 9.93 -9.68 -7.29
C LYS A 179 9.38 -8.63 -8.25
N ASP A 180 8.34 -7.90 -7.87
CA ASP A 180 7.79 -6.82 -8.71
C ASP A 180 8.80 -5.69 -8.92
N ILE A 181 9.48 -5.28 -7.84
CA ILE A 181 10.51 -4.24 -7.89
C ILE A 181 11.63 -4.65 -8.85
N LYS A 182 12.13 -5.88 -8.73
CA LYS A 182 13.17 -6.42 -9.62
C LYS A 182 12.71 -6.45 -11.08
N PHE A 183 11.52 -6.99 -11.34
CA PHE A 183 10.93 -7.05 -12.67
C PHE A 183 10.77 -5.66 -13.31
N ARG A 184 10.37 -4.65 -12.53
CA ARG A 184 10.26 -3.28 -13.04
C ARG A 184 11.62 -2.70 -13.38
N LEU A 185 12.61 -2.88 -12.53
CA LEU A 185 13.96 -2.38 -12.79
C LEU A 185 14.62 -3.08 -13.98
N GLU A 186 14.32 -4.34 -14.25
CA GLU A 186 14.76 -5.03 -15.47
C GLU A 186 14.32 -4.31 -16.76
N ARG A 187 13.15 -3.67 -16.76
CA ARG A 187 12.49 -3.16 -17.98
C ARG A 187 12.73 -1.67 -18.27
N VAL A 188 13.54 -0.97 -17.47
CA VAL A 188 13.59 0.50 -17.52
C VAL A 188 14.69 1.06 -18.43
N VAL A 189 14.20 1.81 -19.41
CA VAL A 189 14.89 2.84 -20.22
C VAL A 189 15.00 4.14 -19.40
N ASP A 190 16.12 4.87 -19.51
CA ASP A 190 16.46 6.16 -18.86
C ASP A 190 15.53 6.63 -17.70
N PRO A 191 15.92 6.36 -16.43
CA PRO A 191 15.15 6.74 -15.23
C PRO A 191 14.81 8.24 -15.14
N VAL A 192 15.65 9.11 -15.70
CA VAL A 192 15.46 10.56 -15.66
C VAL A 192 14.29 10.95 -16.56
N GLN A 193 14.27 10.47 -17.79
CA GLN A 193 13.17 10.73 -18.74
C GLN A 193 11.84 10.21 -18.21
N ASN A 194 11.82 9.02 -17.61
CA ASN A 194 10.61 8.47 -17.01
C ASN A 194 10.10 9.31 -15.84
N ARG A 195 11.00 9.84 -15.01
CA ARG A 195 10.62 10.76 -13.94
C ARG A 195 10.01 12.05 -14.49
N GLU A 196 10.57 12.61 -15.56
CA GLU A 196 10.01 13.79 -16.22
C GLU A 196 8.64 13.52 -16.84
N LYS A 197 8.47 12.38 -17.52
CA LYS A 197 7.19 11.95 -18.09
C LYS A 197 6.12 11.82 -16.99
N ARG A 198 6.45 11.18 -15.86
CA ARG A 198 5.54 11.08 -14.70
C ARG A 198 5.19 12.44 -14.12
N LYS A 199 6.16 13.35 -13.95
CA LYS A 199 5.89 14.73 -13.50
C LYS A 199 4.88 15.45 -14.41
N LYS A 200 5.06 15.36 -15.73
CA LYS A 200 4.13 15.95 -16.71
C LYS A 200 2.73 15.35 -16.59
N LYS A 201 2.61 14.03 -16.42
CA LYS A 201 1.33 13.35 -16.19
C LYS A 201 0.62 13.87 -14.93
N VAL A 202 1.34 13.99 -13.82
CA VAL A 202 0.78 14.50 -12.55
C VAL A 202 0.29 15.94 -12.69
N ILE A 203 1.09 16.83 -13.30
CA ILE A 203 0.69 18.23 -13.52
C ILE A 203 -0.57 18.30 -14.39
N ASN A 204 -0.61 17.53 -15.48
CA ASN A 204 -1.78 17.48 -16.35
C ASN A 204 -3.01 16.94 -15.62
N PHE A 205 -2.85 15.90 -14.79
CA PHE A 205 -3.94 15.36 -13.99
C PHE A 205 -4.51 16.42 -13.04
N ILE A 206 -3.67 17.09 -12.25
CA ILE A 206 -4.09 18.16 -11.32
C ILE A 206 -4.86 19.26 -12.07
N TYR A 207 -4.34 19.69 -13.22
CA TYR A 207 -4.98 20.70 -14.05
C TYR A 207 -6.36 20.25 -14.55
N GLN A 208 -6.47 19.05 -15.10
CA GLN A 208 -7.75 18.52 -15.60
C GLN A 208 -8.77 18.30 -14.48
N SER A 209 -8.34 17.79 -13.32
CA SER A 209 -9.21 17.64 -12.15
C SER A 209 -9.72 18.98 -11.63
N GLY A 210 -8.89 20.04 -11.67
CA GLY A 210 -9.30 21.40 -11.31
C GLY A 210 -10.38 21.95 -12.24
N LEU A 211 -10.19 21.82 -13.56
CA LEU A 211 -11.17 22.25 -14.56
C LEU A 211 -12.51 21.51 -14.43
N GLN A 212 -12.48 20.23 -14.06
CA GLN A 212 -13.69 19.43 -13.88
C GLN A 212 -14.51 19.91 -12.68
N LYS A 213 -13.86 20.17 -11.54
CA LYS A 213 -14.53 20.72 -10.33
C LYS A 213 -15.18 22.06 -10.61
N GLU A 214 -14.48 22.96 -11.30
CA GLU A 214 -15.02 24.28 -11.64
C GLU A 214 -16.27 24.19 -12.53
N LYS A 215 -16.28 23.25 -13.50
CA LYS A 215 -17.46 22.98 -14.33
C LYS A 215 -18.65 22.43 -13.53
N GLU A 216 -18.39 21.59 -12.54
CA GLU A 216 -19.43 21.01 -11.66
C GLU A 216 -20.04 22.09 -10.75
N GLU A 217 -19.21 22.94 -10.15
CA GLU A 217 -19.66 24.07 -9.33
C GLU A 217 -20.53 25.07 -10.14
N LEU A 218 -20.14 25.34 -11.39
CA LEU A 218 -20.92 26.18 -12.31
C LEU A 218 -22.28 25.57 -12.69
N LYS A 219 -22.39 24.25 -12.71
CA LYS A 219 -23.67 23.55 -12.96
C LYS A 219 -24.59 23.57 -11.76
N CYS A 220 -24.06 23.48 -10.53
CA CYS A 220 -24.86 23.52 -9.31
C CYS A 220 -25.35 24.93 -8.92
N ARG A 221 -24.81 25.99 -9.53
CA ARG A 221 -25.24 27.39 -9.31
C ARG A 221 -26.34 27.86 -10.28
N LYS A 222 -26.84 27.00 -11.17
CA LYS A 222 -27.95 27.27 -12.09
C LYS A 222 -29.17 26.47 -11.69
#